data_AF-A0A368EVL3-F1
#
_entry.id   AF-A0A368EVL3-F1
#
_cell.length_a   1.000
_cell.length_b   1.000
_cell.length_c   1.000
_cell.angle_alpha   90.00
_cell.angle_beta   90.00
_cell.angle_gamma   90.00
#
_symmetry.space_group_name_H-M   'P 1'
#
loop_
_entity.id
_entity.type
_entity.pdbx_description
1 polymer ?
#
loop_
_entity_poly.entity_id
_entity_poly.type
_entity_poly.pdbx_seq_one_letter_code
_entity_poly.pdbx_strand_id
1 'polypeptide(L)'
;SGLADPPADVAETASASPAPVPASAAETASAAERIFTASASLADVLLAALHVPLTLTGAGAVSAADRKRLTESGAIGAPEDLDDLIAAGLAAGLLTPSGRELVVTATGEQWLDGGTVARWAAIADGYRRSLPAGLRTPQGGIVDPAGWAGTYPLSPEWPARAAALRQTAQRWGILAAEGTVPPWSRGLIEGTGLDTDALRDALPAEIDRIYLQADLTAVAPGPLAPRLDLRLRRIARRESRAQASTYRFTAETIGAGLTDGESADSIRDFLRELSLTGIPQPLDYVIDTTASRHGSVTVRSDAASPNTIVESSDPHLLDLVVIDQALRPVGLVRHGDVLVSRVGRDHLFWALADARYPVVALDEHGAPESLRRRTAAQTASAEPAGDVYARLIGSLRASGGDGDAAWLERELEQAVRTKSIIVVTAQISDAETRTFTLEATGLGGGRLRGRDRGADVERTLPISTIVNVSPA
;
A
#
# COMPACT_ATOMS: atom_id res chain seq x y z
N SER A 1 -44.69 -1.18 43.68
CA SER A 1 -45.55 -0.77 42.56
C SER A 1 -44.94 0.49 41.95
N GLY A 2 -44.10 0.44 40.92
CA GLY A 2 -44.12 -0.47 39.78
C GLY A 2 -44.55 0.37 38.58
N LEU A 3 -43.61 1.09 37.97
CA LEU A 3 -43.77 1.69 36.65
C LEU A 3 -42.66 1.09 35.79
N ALA A 4 -43.13 0.41 34.75
CA ALA A 4 -42.47 -0.67 34.04
C ALA A 4 -41.29 -0.21 33.20
N ASP A 5 -40.27 -1.07 33.15
CA ASP A 5 -39.20 -1.03 32.17
C ASP A 5 -39.77 -1.01 30.74
N PRO A 6 -39.16 -0.23 29.82
CA PRO A 6 -39.49 -0.33 28.40
C PRO A 6 -39.12 -1.72 27.86
N PRO A 7 -39.85 -2.24 26.86
CA PRO A 7 -39.67 -3.60 26.39
C PRO A 7 -38.28 -3.79 25.76
N ALA A 8 -37.55 -4.74 26.32
CA ALA A 8 -36.43 -5.40 25.69
C ALA A 8 -36.94 -6.23 24.51
N ASP A 9 -36.91 -5.68 23.30
CA ASP A 9 -36.84 -6.45 22.06
C ASP A 9 -36.70 -5.53 20.85
N VAL A 10 -35.45 -5.14 20.57
CA VAL A 10 -35.00 -4.89 19.19
C VAL A 10 -33.71 -5.67 19.01
N ALA A 11 -33.88 -6.97 18.83
CA ALA A 11 -33.00 -7.90 18.12
C ALA A 11 -31.51 -7.47 17.97
N GLU A 12 -30.74 -7.63 19.05
CA GLU A 12 -29.33 -7.96 18.90
C GLU A 12 -29.22 -9.47 18.66
N THR A 13 -29.78 -9.95 17.54
CA THR A 13 -29.29 -11.18 16.92
C THR A 13 -27.93 -10.86 16.31
N ALA A 14 -26.93 -10.70 17.18
CA ALA A 14 -25.58 -11.09 16.85
C ALA A 14 -25.62 -12.60 16.63
N SER A 15 -26.11 -13.02 15.45
CA SER A 15 -25.95 -14.40 15.00
C SER A 15 -24.47 -14.69 15.12
N ALA A 16 -24.12 -15.55 16.09
CA ALA A 16 -22.77 -16.04 16.25
C ALA A 16 -22.31 -16.48 14.86
N SER A 17 -21.31 -15.80 14.30
CA SER A 17 -20.78 -16.20 12.99
C SER A 17 -20.41 -17.68 13.09
N PRO A 18 -20.80 -18.50 12.10
CA PRO A 18 -20.45 -19.92 12.12
C PRO A 18 -18.94 -20.06 12.30
N ALA A 19 -18.53 -21.07 13.07
CA ALA A 19 -17.12 -21.31 13.32
C ALA A 19 -16.37 -21.45 11.99
N PRO A 20 -15.18 -20.84 11.84
CA PRO A 20 -14.43 -20.88 10.60
C PRO A 20 -14.09 -22.33 10.21
N VAL A 21 -14.33 -22.68 8.95
CA VAL A 21 -14.00 -24.01 8.42
C VAL A 21 -12.47 -24.14 8.34
N PRO A 22 -11.84 -25.13 9.00
CA PRO A 22 -10.40 -25.30 8.97
C PRO A 22 -9.91 -25.75 7.58
N ALA A 23 -8.77 -25.22 7.15
CA ALA A 23 -8.11 -25.65 5.92
C ALA A 23 -7.52 -27.07 6.05
N SER A 24 -7.54 -27.82 4.96
CA SER A 24 -6.84 -29.10 4.83
C SER A 24 -5.31 -28.91 4.82
N ALA A 25 -4.54 -29.99 4.97
CA ALA A 25 -3.08 -29.93 4.89
C ALA A 25 -2.58 -29.41 3.52
N ALA A 26 -3.25 -29.79 2.43
CA ALA A 26 -2.89 -29.35 1.08
C ALA A 26 -3.20 -27.86 0.86
N GLU A 27 -4.38 -27.40 1.30
CA GLU A 27 -4.76 -25.99 1.25
C GLU A 27 -3.82 -25.13 2.11
N THR A 28 -3.44 -25.65 3.27
CA THR A 28 -2.46 -25.02 4.19
C THR A 28 -1.11 -24.86 3.49
N ALA A 29 -0.53 -25.94 2.94
CA ALA A 29 0.75 -25.86 2.23
C ALA A 29 0.70 -24.86 1.05
N SER A 30 -0.38 -24.86 0.27
CA SER A 30 -0.57 -23.92 -0.83
C SER A 30 -0.69 -22.47 -0.35
N ALA A 31 -1.36 -22.22 0.78
CA ALA A 31 -1.44 -20.90 1.38
C ALA A 31 -0.07 -20.40 1.89
N ALA A 32 0.76 -21.28 2.47
CA ALA A 32 2.12 -20.94 2.87
C ALA A 32 3.00 -20.55 1.68
N GLU A 33 2.91 -21.26 0.56
CA GLU A 33 3.64 -20.92 -0.68
C GLU A 33 3.22 -19.56 -1.25
N ARG A 34 1.92 -19.22 -1.20
CA ARG A 34 1.42 -17.89 -1.57
C ARG A 34 1.99 -16.80 -0.66
N ILE A 35 2.01 -17.02 0.66
CA ILE A 35 2.60 -16.08 1.63
C ILE A 35 4.07 -15.82 1.28
N PHE A 36 4.83 -16.87 1.02
CA PHE A 36 6.24 -16.77 0.66
C PHE A 36 6.42 -15.93 -0.62
N THR A 37 5.65 -16.24 -1.67
CA THR A 37 5.71 -15.55 -2.97
C THR A 37 5.28 -14.08 -2.89
N ALA A 38 4.19 -13.79 -2.17
CA ALA A 38 3.67 -12.44 -1.98
C ALA A 38 4.64 -11.58 -1.15
N SER A 39 5.21 -12.14 -0.08
CA SER A 39 6.20 -11.46 0.75
C SER A 39 7.49 -11.14 -0.03
N ALA A 40 7.98 -12.06 -0.84
CA ALA A 40 9.13 -11.82 -1.71
C ALA A 40 8.83 -10.70 -2.73
N SER A 41 7.66 -10.75 -3.37
CA SER A 41 7.28 -9.74 -4.37
C SER A 41 7.10 -8.35 -3.75
N LEU A 42 6.47 -8.24 -2.57
CA LEU A 42 6.38 -6.97 -1.87
C LEU A 42 7.76 -6.43 -1.46
N ALA A 43 8.66 -7.30 -0.98
CA ALA A 43 10.03 -6.89 -0.68
C ALA A 43 10.75 -6.30 -1.90
N ASP A 44 10.58 -6.92 -3.07
CA ASP A 44 11.18 -6.43 -4.31
C ASP A 44 10.59 -5.09 -4.75
N VAL A 45 9.28 -4.89 -4.58
CA VAL A 45 8.62 -3.60 -4.84
C VAL A 45 9.15 -2.52 -3.89
N LEU A 46 9.29 -2.82 -2.59
CA LEU A 46 9.82 -1.87 -1.60
C LEU A 46 11.29 -1.54 -1.89
N LEU A 47 12.12 -2.52 -2.23
CA LEU A 47 13.52 -2.28 -2.62
C LEU A 47 13.61 -1.38 -3.85
N ALA A 48 12.78 -1.62 -4.86
CA ALA A 48 12.73 -0.77 -6.05
C ALA A 48 12.27 0.65 -5.69
N ALA A 49 11.29 0.79 -4.78
CA ALA A 49 10.78 2.07 -4.31
C ALA A 49 11.77 2.87 -3.44
N LEU A 50 12.67 2.19 -2.71
CA LEU A 50 13.80 2.83 -2.01
C LEU A 50 14.80 3.45 -2.99
N HIS A 51 14.94 2.86 -4.19
CA HIS A 51 15.82 3.38 -5.21
C HIS A 51 15.16 4.50 -6.03
N VAL A 52 13.94 4.28 -6.48
CA VAL A 52 13.17 5.25 -7.25
C VAL A 52 11.74 5.24 -6.72
N PRO A 53 11.29 6.32 -6.04
CA PRO A 53 9.92 6.43 -5.55
C PRO A 53 8.90 6.12 -6.65
N LEU A 54 7.81 5.44 -6.30
CA LEU A 54 6.80 5.07 -7.28
C LEU A 54 5.87 6.25 -7.52
N THR A 55 5.65 6.62 -8.77
CA THR A 55 4.76 7.73 -9.10
C THR A 55 3.30 7.27 -9.18
N LEU A 56 2.42 8.10 -8.65
CA LEU A 56 0.97 7.91 -8.63
C LEU A 56 0.30 8.69 -9.77
N THR A 57 -0.72 8.08 -10.34
CA THR A 57 -1.67 8.71 -11.26
C THR A 57 -2.66 9.59 -10.50
N GLY A 58 -3.45 10.40 -11.21
CA GLY A 58 -4.51 11.22 -10.57
C GLY A 58 -5.57 10.39 -9.84
N ALA A 59 -5.72 9.11 -10.20
CA ALA A 59 -6.63 8.17 -9.55
C ALA A 59 -5.98 7.45 -8.34
N GLY A 60 -4.73 7.75 -8.00
CA GLY A 60 -4.01 7.13 -6.88
C GLY A 60 -3.40 5.76 -7.17
N ALA A 61 -3.54 5.23 -8.39
CA ALA A 61 -2.86 4.01 -8.83
C ALA A 61 -1.41 4.28 -9.27
N VAL A 62 -0.53 3.29 -9.18
CA VAL A 62 0.86 3.39 -9.67
C VAL A 62 0.90 3.60 -11.18
N SER A 63 1.81 4.46 -11.65
CA SER A 63 1.95 4.82 -13.06
C SER A 63 2.24 3.60 -13.95
N ALA A 64 1.87 3.70 -15.23
CA ALA A 64 2.16 2.65 -16.20
C ALA A 64 3.67 2.45 -16.41
N ALA A 65 4.47 3.52 -16.29
CA ALA A 65 5.92 3.46 -16.43
C ALA A 65 6.56 2.69 -15.26
N ASP A 66 6.14 2.98 -14.02
CA ASP A 66 6.63 2.26 -12.84
C ASP A 66 6.16 0.81 -12.84
N ARG A 67 4.91 0.54 -13.21
CA ARG A 67 4.38 -0.83 -13.35
C ARG A 67 5.22 -1.64 -14.34
N LYS A 68 5.49 -1.07 -15.53
CA LYS A 68 6.36 -1.70 -16.53
C LYS A 68 7.78 -1.94 -15.98
N ARG A 69 8.39 -0.96 -15.33
CA ARG A 69 9.73 -1.11 -14.72
C ARG A 69 9.77 -2.23 -13.68
N LEU A 70 8.75 -2.33 -12.81
CA LEU A 70 8.66 -3.38 -11.79
C LEU A 70 8.46 -4.76 -12.41
N THR A 71 7.72 -4.87 -13.52
CA THR A 71 7.60 -6.13 -14.26
C THR A 71 8.91 -6.51 -14.96
N GLU A 72 9.59 -5.58 -15.64
CA GLU A 72 10.83 -5.83 -16.38
C GLU A 72 12.03 -6.16 -15.46
N SER A 73 12.08 -5.53 -14.28
CA SER A 73 13.04 -5.91 -13.23
C SER A 73 12.70 -7.25 -12.58
N GLY A 74 11.52 -7.80 -12.87
CA GLY A 74 11.01 -9.00 -12.24
C GLY A 74 10.77 -8.80 -10.76
N ALA A 75 10.32 -7.61 -10.33
CA ALA A 75 9.87 -7.28 -8.97
C ALA A 75 8.42 -7.74 -8.70
N ILE A 76 7.62 -7.89 -9.76
CA ILE A 76 6.29 -8.50 -9.73
C ILE A 76 6.18 -9.54 -10.84
N GLY A 77 5.43 -10.63 -10.58
CA GLY A 77 5.20 -11.69 -11.57
C GLY A 77 4.19 -11.27 -12.63
N ALA A 78 3.09 -10.64 -12.22
CA ALA A 78 2.07 -10.11 -13.12
C ALA A 78 1.75 -8.63 -12.80
N PRO A 79 1.49 -7.77 -13.80
CA PRO A 79 1.18 -6.36 -13.60
C PRO A 79 -0.04 -6.10 -12.70
N GLU A 80 -1.03 -6.98 -12.74
CA GLU A 80 -2.26 -6.94 -11.93
C GLU A 80 -2.02 -7.18 -10.44
N ASP A 81 -0.91 -7.82 -10.07
CA ASP A 81 -0.58 -8.08 -8.66
C ASP A 81 -0.15 -6.82 -7.91
N LEU A 82 0.30 -5.79 -8.65
CA LEU A 82 0.92 -4.61 -8.05
C LEU A 82 -0.05 -3.86 -7.14
N ASP A 83 -1.30 -3.68 -7.57
CA ASP A 83 -2.26 -2.87 -6.83
C ASP A 83 -2.61 -3.54 -5.48
N ASP A 84 -2.72 -4.87 -5.44
CA ASP A 84 -2.90 -5.66 -4.21
C ASP A 84 -1.69 -5.55 -3.26
N LEU A 85 -0.47 -5.63 -3.82
CA LEU A 85 0.78 -5.51 -3.04
C LEU A 85 0.92 -4.11 -2.43
N ILE A 86 0.62 -3.07 -3.21
CA ILE A 86 0.64 -1.67 -2.75
C ILE A 86 -0.44 -1.45 -1.68
N ALA A 87 -1.65 -1.98 -1.87
CA ALA A 87 -2.72 -1.89 -0.88
C ALA A 87 -2.30 -2.55 0.46
N ALA A 88 -1.68 -3.72 0.42
CA ALA A 88 -1.15 -4.39 1.60
C ALA A 88 -0.01 -3.59 2.26
N GLY A 89 0.91 -3.05 1.47
CA GLY A 89 2.00 -2.19 1.96
C GLY A 89 1.50 -0.91 2.62
N LEU A 90 0.48 -0.26 2.06
CA LEU A 90 -0.19 0.90 2.67
C LEU A 90 -0.92 0.51 3.97
N ALA A 91 -1.67 -0.59 3.97
CA ALA A 91 -2.40 -1.07 5.14
C ALA A 91 -1.47 -1.44 6.32
N ALA A 92 -0.31 -2.01 6.01
CA ALA A 92 0.73 -2.31 7.00
C ALA A 92 1.62 -1.11 7.34
N GLY A 93 1.45 0.04 6.68
CA GLY A 93 2.24 1.25 6.92
C GLY A 93 3.67 1.18 6.41
N LEU A 94 3.96 0.30 5.44
CA LEU A 94 5.27 0.13 4.81
C LEU A 94 5.53 1.18 3.72
N LEU A 95 4.44 1.68 3.13
CA LEU A 95 4.44 2.75 2.13
C LEU A 95 3.57 3.89 2.63
N THR A 96 3.91 5.11 2.21
CA THR A 96 3.05 6.28 2.43
C THR A 96 3.03 7.15 1.17
N PRO A 97 1.87 7.72 0.79
CA PRO A 97 1.81 8.78 -0.19
C PRO A 97 2.55 10.03 0.31
N SER A 98 3.35 10.62 -0.56
CA SER A 98 4.02 11.91 -0.40
C SER A 98 3.81 12.70 -1.69
N GLY A 99 2.76 13.52 -1.73
CA GLY A 99 2.35 14.21 -2.94
C GLY A 99 1.88 13.23 -4.02
N ARG A 100 2.62 13.16 -5.14
CA ARG A 100 2.37 12.22 -6.26
C ARG A 100 3.26 11.00 -6.23
N GLU A 101 3.98 10.76 -5.14
CA GLU A 101 4.91 9.65 -5.01
C GLU A 101 4.48 8.74 -3.85
N LEU A 102 4.78 7.44 -3.97
CA LEU A 102 4.80 6.52 -2.85
C LEU A 102 6.24 6.33 -2.41
N VAL A 103 6.46 6.54 -1.12
CA VAL A 103 7.78 6.43 -0.50
C VAL A 103 7.72 5.36 0.59
N VAL A 104 8.82 4.61 0.73
CA VAL A 104 8.98 3.60 1.77
C VAL A 104 9.15 4.29 3.12
N THR A 105 8.45 3.78 4.14
CA THR A 105 8.51 4.29 5.51
C THR A 105 9.64 3.62 6.28
N ALA A 106 9.98 4.16 7.47
CA ALA A 106 10.90 3.48 8.39
C ALA A 106 10.40 2.07 8.78
N THR A 107 9.08 1.89 8.92
CA THR A 107 8.46 0.57 9.13
C THR A 107 8.69 -0.34 7.93
N GLY A 108 8.63 0.19 6.70
CA GLY A 108 8.95 -0.53 5.47
C GLY A 108 10.39 -1.03 5.42
N GLU A 109 11.36 -0.20 5.82
CA GLU A 109 12.77 -0.60 5.94
C GLU A 109 12.97 -1.68 7.00
N GLN A 110 12.35 -1.53 8.19
CA GLN A 110 12.43 -2.56 9.24
C GLN A 110 11.77 -3.88 8.83
N TRP A 111 10.67 -3.80 8.07
CA TRP A 111 9.98 -4.97 7.52
C TRP A 111 10.85 -5.71 6.51
N LEU A 112 11.63 -4.99 5.70
CA LEU A 112 12.65 -5.58 4.83
C LEU A 112 13.67 -6.36 5.68
N ASP A 113 14.12 -5.89 6.83
CA ASP A 113 15.04 -6.67 7.66
C ASP A 113 14.40 -7.85 8.41
N GLY A 114 13.07 -8.01 8.36
CA GLY A 114 12.34 -9.08 9.04
C GLY A 114 12.39 -10.44 8.32
N GLY A 115 12.26 -11.53 9.09
CA GLY A 115 12.04 -12.88 8.55
C GLY A 115 10.64 -13.04 7.96
N THR A 116 10.40 -14.08 7.15
CA THR A 116 9.14 -14.28 6.41
C THR A 116 7.90 -14.27 7.31
N VAL A 117 7.97 -14.92 8.48
CA VAL A 117 6.86 -14.98 9.45
C VAL A 117 6.54 -13.60 10.04
N ALA A 118 7.56 -12.84 10.44
CA ALA A 118 7.38 -11.50 10.99
C ALA A 118 6.82 -10.53 9.94
N ARG A 119 7.32 -10.65 8.70
CA ARG A 119 6.81 -9.90 7.55
C ARG A 119 5.32 -10.17 7.31
N TRP A 120 4.93 -11.44 7.30
CA TRP A 120 3.54 -11.83 7.14
C TRP A 120 2.65 -11.31 8.28
N ALA A 121 3.09 -11.44 9.54
CA ALA A 121 2.32 -10.99 10.69
C ALA A 121 1.98 -9.48 10.60
N ALA A 122 2.95 -8.65 10.21
CA ALA A 122 2.74 -7.22 9.99
C ALA A 122 1.70 -6.94 8.89
N ILE A 123 1.71 -7.72 7.80
CA ILE A 123 0.72 -7.61 6.72
C ILE A 123 -0.66 -8.06 7.19
N ALA A 124 -0.76 -9.18 7.90
CA ALA A 124 -2.01 -9.71 8.44
C ALA A 124 -2.68 -8.72 9.42
N ASP A 125 -1.88 -8.11 10.30
CA ASP A 125 -2.35 -7.07 11.21
C ASP A 125 -2.75 -5.77 10.48
N GLY A 126 -1.96 -5.36 9.48
CA GLY A 126 -2.30 -4.23 8.62
C GLY A 126 -3.61 -4.44 7.88
N TYR A 127 -3.79 -5.62 7.29
CA TYR A 127 -5.01 -6.04 6.62
C TYR A 127 -6.22 -5.95 7.55
N ARG A 128 -6.15 -6.58 8.74
CA ARG A 128 -7.24 -6.53 9.73
C ARG A 128 -7.58 -5.10 10.15
N ARG A 129 -6.58 -4.25 10.40
CA ARG A 129 -6.79 -2.84 10.75
C ARG A 129 -7.42 -2.03 9.62
N SER A 130 -7.12 -2.38 8.37
CA SER A 130 -7.67 -1.71 7.19
C SER A 130 -9.11 -2.09 6.87
N LEU A 131 -9.63 -3.19 7.44
CA LEU A 131 -11.00 -3.63 7.19
C LEU A 131 -12.03 -2.60 7.69
N PRO A 132 -13.09 -2.32 6.89
CA PRO A 132 -14.24 -1.54 7.33
C PRO A 132 -14.84 -2.09 8.63
N ALA A 133 -15.40 -1.21 9.47
CA ALA A 133 -15.89 -1.59 10.80
C ALA A 133 -16.94 -2.72 10.76
N GLY A 134 -17.85 -2.71 9.79
CA GLY A 134 -18.85 -3.78 9.60
C GLY A 134 -18.30 -5.15 9.19
N LEU A 135 -17.00 -5.26 8.88
CA LEU A 135 -16.32 -6.54 8.63
C LEU A 135 -15.50 -7.02 9.83
N ARG A 136 -15.52 -6.28 10.96
CA ARG A 136 -14.80 -6.63 12.18
C ARG A 136 -15.77 -7.08 13.26
N THR A 137 -15.37 -8.10 14.01
CA THR A 137 -16.13 -8.54 15.18
C THR A 137 -15.87 -7.60 16.37
N PRO A 138 -16.77 -7.53 17.37
CA PRO A 138 -16.53 -6.75 18.59
C PRO A 138 -15.25 -7.15 19.34
N GLN A 139 -14.86 -8.42 19.24
CA GLN A 139 -13.63 -8.99 19.82
C GLN A 139 -12.38 -8.63 19.00
N GLY A 140 -12.51 -7.83 17.94
CA GLY A 140 -11.40 -7.40 17.10
C GLY A 140 -10.99 -8.40 16.02
N GLY A 141 -11.76 -9.47 15.83
CA GLY A 141 -11.62 -10.45 14.75
C GLY A 141 -12.29 -10.00 13.45
N ILE A 142 -12.55 -10.96 12.56
CA ILE A 142 -13.05 -10.75 11.20
C ILE A 142 -14.37 -11.51 11.02
N VAL A 143 -15.41 -10.83 10.54
CA VAL A 143 -16.71 -11.45 10.23
C VAL A 143 -16.56 -12.42 9.06
N ASP A 144 -17.37 -13.48 9.00
CA ASP A 144 -17.34 -14.49 7.95
C ASP A 144 -17.27 -13.86 6.53
N PRO A 145 -16.17 -14.09 5.78
CA PRO A 145 -15.97 -13.62 4.41
C PRO A 145 -17.09 -13.99 3.44
N ALA A 146 -17.83 -15.08 3.67
CA ALA A 146 -18.94 -15.48 2.80
C ALA A 146 -20.07 -14.44 2.76
N GLY A 147 -20.28 -13.72 3.88
CA GLY A 147 -21.34 -12.71 4.01
C GLY A 147 -20.94 -11.30 3.55
N TRP A 148 -19.67 -11.06 3.21
CA TRP A 148 -19.16 -9.69 3.02
C TRP A 148 -19.88 -8.92 1.93
N ALA A 149 -20.30 -9.57 0.84
CA ALA A 149 -20.95 -8.88 -0.28
C ALA A 149 -22.24 -8.16 0.14
N GLY A 150 -22.92 -8.62 1.20
CA GLY A 150 -24.16 -8.03 1.71
C GLY A 150 -23.99 -7.01 2.83
N THR A 151 -22.77 -6.73 3.31
CA THR A 151 -22.56 -5.91 4.51
C THR A 151 -22.95 -4.44 4.32
N TYR A 152 -22.72 -3.86 3.13
CA TYR A 152 -23.06 -2.46 2.83
C TYR A 152 -23.97 -2.41 1.59
N PRO A 153 -25.26 -2.79 1.71
CA PRO A 153 -26.16 -2.94 0.58
C PRO A 153 -26.48 -1.61 -0.13
N LEU A 154 -26.24 -0.47 0.54
CA LEU A 154 -26.48 0.86 -0.02
C LEU A 154 -25.31 1.40 -0.86
N SER A 155 -24.19 0.67 -0.96
CA SER A 155 -23.02 1.04 -1.78
C SER A 155 -22.96 0.13 -3.01
N PRO A 156 -23.28 0.64 -4.22
CA PRO A 156 -23.29 -0.17 -5.45
C PRO A 156 -21.94 -0.81 -5.78
N GLU A 157 -20.84 -0.14 -5.44
CA GLU A 157 -19.47 -0.62 -5.64
C GLU A 157 -19.00 -1.64 -4.58
N TRP A 158 -19.77 -1.83 -3.50
CA TRP A 158 -19.37 -2.65 -2.38
C TRP A 158 -19.11 -4.13 -2.72
N PRO A 159 -19.93 -4.83 -3.52
CA PRO A 159 -19.68 -6.24 -3.85
C PRO A 159 -18.31 -6.45 -4.53
N ALA A 160 -17.90 -5.54 -5.40
CA ALA A 160 -16.58 -5.58 -6.04
C ALA A 160 -15.46 -5.33 -5.02
N ARG A 161 -15.64 -4.35 -4.12
CA ARG A 161 -14.69 -4.08 -3.04
C ARG A 161 -14.55 -5.27 -2.07
N ALA A 162 -15.65 -5.90 -1.69
CA ALA A 162 -15.66 -7.10 -0.86
C ALA A 162 -14.94 -8.28 -1.53
N ALA A 163 -15.10 -8.45 -2.84
CA ALA A 163 -14.36 -9.44 -3.61
C ALA A 163 -12.84 -9.17 -3.60
N ALA A 164 -12.42 -7.91 -3.82
CA ALA A 164 -11.01 -7.52 -3.77
C ALA A 164 -10.39 -7.74 -2.37
N LEU A 165 -11.11 -7.44 -1.30
CA LEU A 165 -10.67 -7.72 0.07
C LEU A 165 -10.48 -9.23 0.31
N ARG A 166 -11.38 -10.09 -0.20
CA ARG A 166 -11.23 -11.55 -0.10
C ARG A 166 -10.03 -12.06 -0.90
N GLN A 167 -9.85 -11.57 -2.12
CA GLN A 167 -8.70 -11.91 -2.95
C GLN A 167 -7.39 -11.53 -2.24
N THR A 168 -7.35 -10.36 -1.60
CA THR A 168 -6.22 -9.93 -0.77
C THR A 168 -5.97 -10.91 0.38
N ALA A 169 -7.02 -11.33 1.10
CA ALA A 169 -6.88 -12.32 2.18
C ALA A 169 -6.35 -13.67 1.67
N GLN A 170 -6.76 -14.12 0.48
CA GLN A 170 -6.28 -15.35 -0.14
C GLN A 170 -4.81 -15.27 -0.59
N ARG A 171 -4.43 -14.14 -1.18
CA ARG A 171 -3.05 -13.86 -1.62
C ARG A 171 -2.08 -13.88 -0.45
N TRP A 172 -2.49 -13.30 0.67
CA TRP A 172 -1.69 -13.25 1.89
C TRP A 172 -1.95 -14.44 2.83
N GLY A 173 -2.61 -15.50 2.35
CA GLY A 173 -2.83 -16.74 3.11
C GLY A 173 -3.56 -16.56 4.44
N ILE A 174 -4.31 -15.47 4.61
CA ILE A 174 -5.27 -15.30 5.71
C ILE A 174 -6.44 -16.27 5.50
N LEU A 175 -6.81 -16.49 4.24
CA LEU A 175 -7.74 -17.53 3.80
C LEU A 175 -7.05 -18.45 2.79
N ALA A 176 -7.48 -19.71 2.73
CA ALA A 176 -7.22 -20.58 1.60
C ALA A 176 -8.05 -20.16 0.37
N ALA A 177 -7.76 -20.72 -0.80
CA ALA A 177 -8.43 -20.34 -2.05
C ALA A 177 -9.94 -20.63 -2.02
N GLU A 178 -10.34 -21.66 -1.29
CA GLU A 178 -11.70 -22.13 -1.08
C GLU A 178 -12.43 -21.36 0.04
N GLY A 179 -11.74 -20.43 0.71
CA GLY A 179 -12.28 -19.67 1.84
C GLY A 179 -12.16 -20.38 3.20
N THR A 180 -11.52 -21.56 3.24
CA THR A 180 -11.15 -22.22 4.51
C THR A 180 -10.04 -21.45 5.20
N VAL A 181 -9.86 -21.67 6.51
CA VAL A 181 -8.97 -20.89 7.37
C VAL A 181 -7.75 -21.71 7.77
N PRO A 182 -6.54 -21.33 7.32
CA PRO A 182 -5.29 -21.92 7.79
C PRO A 182 -5.08 -21.75 9.31
N PRO A 183 -4.31 -22.63 9.96
CA PRO A 183 -4.15 -22.61 11.42
C PRO A 183 -3.57 -21.29 11.95
N TRP A 184 -2.61 -20.68 11.23
CA TRP A 184 -1.95 -19.43 11.65
C TRP A 184 -2.86 -18.19 11.66
N SER A 185 -3.92 -18.18 10.85
CA SER A 185 -4.86 -17.05 10.74
C SER A 185 -6.15 -17.27 11.52
N ARG A 186 -6.37 -18.45 12.12
CA ARG A 186 -7.59 -18.73 12.90
C ARG A 186 -7.82 -17.69 14.00
N GLY A 187 -6.80 -17.42 14.81
CA GLY A 187 -6.95 -16.43 15.87
C GLY A 187 -7.05 -14.99 15.36
N LEU A 188 -6.61 -14.69 14.14
CA LEU A 188 -6.89 -13.39 13.51
C LEU A 188 -8.37 -13.25 13.17
N ILE A 189 -9.00 -14.32 12.66
CA ILE A 189 -10.43 -14.36 12.37
C ILE A 189 -11.25 -14.27 13.68
N GLU A 190 -10.81 -14.96 14.73
CA GLU A 190 -11.51 -15.00 16.02
C GLU A 190 -11.25 -13.77 16.91
N GLY A 191 -10.17 -13.02 16.66
CA GLY A 191 -9.74 -11.89 17.50
C GLY A 191 -8.87 -12.28 18.69
N THR A 192 -8.31 -13.49 18.69
CA THR A 192 -7.45 -14.04 19.76
C THR A 192 -5.95 -13.89 19.50
N GLY A 193 -5.56 -13.53 18.27
CA GLY A 193 -4.16 -13.27 17.90
C GLY A 193 -3.65 -14.17 16.77
N LEU A 194 -2.45 -13.88 16.26
CA LEU A 194 -1.82 -14.68 15.20
C LEU A 194 -1.07 -15.88 15.79
N ASP A 195 -1.14 -17.04 15.15
CA ASP A 195 -0.30 -18.20 15.49
C ASP A 195 0.88 -18.27 14.50
N THR A 196 1.97 -17.58 14.86
CA THR A 196 3.18 -17.50 14.05
C THR A 196 3.96 -18.81 14.02
N ASP A 197 3.76 -19.70 14.98
CA ASP A 197 4.47 -20.97 15.06
C ASP A 197 3.89 -21.94 14.04
N ALA A 198 2.55 -22.01 13.93
CA ALA A 198 1.88 -22.77 12.89
C ALA A 198 2.27 -22.33 11.46
N LEU A 199 2.50 -21.03 11.22
CA LEU A 199 3.01 -20.57 9.93
C LEU A 199 4.46 -20.98 9.71
N ARG A 200 5.31 -20.87 10.74
CA ARG A 200 6.72 -21.26 10.64
C ARG A 200 6.87 -22.73 10.25
N ASP A 201 6.05 -23.60 10.83
CA ASP A 201 6.08 -25.05 10.56
C ASP A 201 5.59 -25.40 9.15
N ALA A 202 4.80 -24.53 8.51
CA ALA A 202 4.29 -24.73 7.17
C ALA A 202 5.15 -24.09 6.06
N LEU A 203 6.06 -23.18 6.42
CA LEU A 203 6.97 -22.54 5.48
C LEU A 203 8.19 -23.43 5.19
N PRO A 204 8.76 -23.36 3.98
CA PRO A 204 10.04 -24.00 3.72
C PRO A 204 11.13 -23.45 4.65
N ALA A 205 12.04 -24.31 5.10
CA ALA A 205 13.15 -23.91 5.96
C ALA A 205 14.06 -22.91 5.23
N GLU A 206 14.27 -21.76 5.86
CA GLU A 206 15.23 -20.76 5.39
C GLU A 206 16.66 -21.29 5.58
N ILE A 207 17.51 -21.07 4.59
CA ILE A 207 18.93 -21.44 4.63
C ILE A 207 19.79 -20.20 4.85
N ASP A 208 21.01 -20.42 5.33
CA ASP A 208 21.99 -19.38 5.62
C ASP A 208 23.29 -19.54 4.82
N ARG A 209 23.31 -20.45 3.84
CA ARG A 209 24.52 -20.79 3.06
C ARG A 209 24.23 -20.91 1.57
N ILE A 210 25.20 -20.50 0.75
CA ILE A 210 25.13 -20.55 -0.72
C ILE A 210 26.37 -21.18 -1.33
N TYR A 211 26.29 -21.53 -2.61
CA TYR A 211 27.44 -21.92 -3.43
C TYR A 211 27.89 -20.75 -4.28
N LEU A 212 29.16 -20.33 -4.14
CA LEU A 212 29.78 -19.36 -5.03
C LEU A 212 30.51 -20.09 -6.17
N GLN A 213 30.29 -19.64 -7.40
CA GLN A 213 30.80 -20.26 -8.62
C GLN A 213 31.76 -19.34 -9.37
N ALA A 214 32.67 -19.92 -10.15
CA ALA A 214 33.72 -19.19 -10.87
C ALA A 214 33.21 -18.32 -12.03
N ASP A 215 31.96 -18.49 -12.46
CA ASP A 215 31.28 -17.71 -13.49
C ASP A 215 30.55 -16.46 -12.93
N LEU A 216 30.97 -16.01 -11.75
CA LEU A 216 30.41 -14.87 -11.01
C LEU A 216 28.94 -15.08 -10.65
N THR A 217 28.55 -16.32 -10.36
CA THR A 217 27.21 -16.64 -9.86
C THR A 217 27.24 -17.19 -8.43
N ALA A 218 26.14 -16.97 -7.73
CA ALA A 218 25.80 -17.50 -6.43
C ALA A 218 24.52 -18.33 -6.56
N VAL A 219 24.50 -19.54 -6.02
CA VAL A 219 23.32 -20.42 -6.02
C VAL A 219 22.92 -20.72 -4.59
N ALA A 220 21.72 -20.31 -4.21
CA ALA A 220 21.08 -20.69 -2.97
C ALA A 220 20.22 -21.95 -3.22
N PRO A 221 20.50 -23.11 -2.60
CA PRO A 221 19.76 -24.36 -2.82
C PRO A 221 18.33 -24.36 -2.26
N GLY A 222 17.93 -23.29 -1.57
CA GLY A 222 16.64 -23.08 -0.95
C GLY A 222 16.43 -21.60 -0.68
N PRO A 223 15.33 -21.22 0.01
CA PRO A 223 15.04 -19.83 0.31
C PRO A 223 16.07 -19.28 1.29
N LEU A 224 16.86 -18.32 0.83
CA LEU A 224 17.86 -17.69 1.68
C LEU A 224 17.18 -16.83 2.75
N ALA A 225 17.71 -16.85 3.97
CA ALA A 225 17.22 -16.02 5.06
C ALA A 225 17.10 -14.55 4.59
N PRO A 226 15.96 -13.87 4.79
CA PRO A 226 15.68 -12.59 4.12
C PRO A 226 16.74 -11.51 4.34
N ARG A 227 17.35 -11.43 5.52
CA ARG A 227 18.45 -10.50 5.81
C ARG A 227 19.68 -10.73 4.92
N LEU A 228 20.03 -12.00 4.70
CA LEU A 228 21.16 -12.39 3.85
C LEU A 228 20.83 -12.13 2.38
N ASP A 229 19.61 -12.43 1.94
CA ASP A 229 19.11 -12.11 0.59
C ASP A 229 19.18 -10.61 0.30
N LEU A 230 18.71 -9.77 1.22
CA LEU A 230 18.76 -8.31 1.08
C LEU A 230 20.19 -7.79 0.96
N ARG A 231 21.09 -8.27 1.83
CA ARG A 231 22.50 -7.87 1.77
C ARG A 231 23.15 -8.34 0.47
N LEU A 232 22.89 -9.57 0.04
CA LEU A 232 23.41 -10.11 -1.22
C LEU A 232 22.95 -9.28 -2.42
N ARG A 233 21.71 -8.78 -2.40
CA ARG A 233 21.15 -7.95 -3.48
C ARG A 233 21.73 -6.54 -3.58
N ARG A 234 22.41 -6.05 -2.55
CA ARG A 234 23.20 -4.81 -2.64
C ARG A 234 24.43 -4.97 -3.54
N ILE A 235 24.91 -6.21 -3.69
CA ILE A 235 26.18 -6.51 -4.37
C ILE A 235 26.02 -7.49 -5.55
N ALA A 236 24.81 -8.00 -5.79
CA ALA A 236 24.51 -8.95 -6.86
C ALA A 236 23.08 -8.77 -7.38
N ARG A 237 22.87 -9.07 -8.65
CA ARG A 237 21.53 -9.09 -9.25
C ARG A 237 20.93 -10.49 -9.12
N ARG A 238 19.72 -10.60 -8.57
CA ARG A 238 18.97 -11.88 -8.56
C ARG A 238 18.39 -12.17 -9.94
N GLU A 239 18.71 -13.32 -10.52
CA GLU A 239 18.27 -13.74 -11.87
C GLU A 239 17.02 -14.64 -11.84
N SER A 240 16.84 -15.43 -10.77
CA SER A 240 15.73 -16.39 -10.65
C SER A 240 15.05 -16.31 -9.28
N ARG A 241 13.74 -16.55 -9.26
CA ARG A 241 12.86 -16.64 -8.08
C ARG A 241 12.41 -18.07 -7.74
N ALA A 242 12.92 -19.07 -8.47
CA ALA A 242 12.51 -20.46 -8.30
C ALA A 242 12.98 -21.03 -6.94
N GLN A 243 12.68 -22.31 -6.67
CA GLN A 243 13.10 -23.02 -5.45
C GLN A 243 14.62 -22.90 -5.19
N ALA A 244 15.43 -22.73 -6.23
CA ALA A 244 16.81 -22.28 -6.13
C ALA A 244 16.93 -20.85 -6.69
N SER A 245 17.44 -19.94 -5.85
CA SER A 245 17.70 -18.55 -6.25
C SER A 245 19.13 -18.42 -6.77
N THR A 246 19.27 -17.83 -7.95
CA THR A 246 20.58 -17.53 -8.55
C THR A 246 20.81 -16.04 -8.52
N TYR A 247 22.02 -15.65 -8.12
CA TYR A 247 22.48 -14.26 -8.10
C TYR A 247 23.70 -14.13 -8.98
N ARG A 248 23.80 -13.04 -9.73
CA ARG A 248 24.94 -12.72 -10.59
C ARG A 248 25.67 -11.50 -10.06
N PHE A 249 26.97 -11.66 -9.87
CA PHE A 249 27.88 -10.56 -9.56
C PHE A 249 28.43 -9.98 -10.86
N THR A 250 28.57 -8.65 -10.88
CA THR A 250 29.15 -7.87 -11.97
C THR A 250 29.91 -6.69 -11.34
N ALA A 251 30.83 -6.08 -12.09
CA ALA A 251 31.48 -4.84 -11.61
C ALA A 251 30.44 -3.74 -11.29
N GLU A 252 29.34 -3.69 -12.03
CA GLU A 252 28.22 -2.76 -11.80
C GLU A 252 27.50 -3.02 -10.47
N THR A 253 27.16 -4.28 -10.17
CA THR A 253 26.46 -4.63 -8.92
C THR A 253 27.36 -4.48 -7.69
N ILE A 254 28.64 -4.84 -7.79
CA ILE A 254 29.62 -4.58 -6.73
C ILE A 254 29.81 -3.06 -6.54
N GLY A 255 29.94 -2.32 -7.64
CA GLY A 255 30.11 -0.87 -7.60
C GLY A 255 28.92 -0.14 -6.97
N ALA A 256 27.69 -0.58 -7.24
CA ALA A 256 26.50 -0.08 -6.57
C ALA A 256 26.57 -0.29 -5.04
N GLY A 257 26.93 -1.49 -4.60
CA GLY A 257 27.10 -1.78 -3.17
C GLY A 257 28.17 -0.91 -2.49
N LEU A 258 29.29 -0.63 -3.17
CA LEU A 258 30.32 0.28 -2.66
C LEU A 258 29.80 1.73 -2.55
N THR A 259 29.03 2.19 -3.53
CA THR A 259 28.38 3.51 -3.51
C THR A 259 27.35 3.62 -2.38
N ASP A 260 26.68 2.52 -2.04
CA ASP A 260 25.76 2.41 -0.89
C ASP A 260 26.47 2.25 0.47
N GLY A 261 27.81 2.26 0.49
CA GLY A 261 28.63 2.29 1.71
C GLY A 261 29.23 0.95 2.16
N GLU A 262 29.13 -0.12 1.38
CA GLU A 262 29.90 -1.35 1.64
C GLU A 262 31.40 -1.13 1.33
N SER A 263 32.29 -1.86 2.02
CA SER A 263 33.72 -1.90 1.69
C SER A 263 34.10 -3.24 1.05
N ALA A 264 35.20 -3.29 0.31
CA ALA A 264 35.71 -4.55 -0.27
C ALA A 264 35.90 -5.65 0.79
N ASP A 265 36.39 -5.28 1.97
CA ASP A 265 36.60 -6.22 3.07
C ASP A 265 35.27 -6.65 3.70
N SER A 266 34.32 -5.73 3.87
CA SER A 266 32.95 -6.05 4.32
C SER A 266 32.25 -7.04 3.38
N ILE A 267 32.41 -6.83 2.07
CA ILE A 267 31.87 -7.72 1.03
C ILE A 267 32.55 -9.10 1.12
N ARG A 268 33.89 -9.14 1.22
CA ARG A 268 34.63 -10.41 1.35
C ARG A 268 34.24 -11.17 2.60
N ASP A 269 34.16 -10.51 3.75
CA ASP A 269 33.82 -11.16 5.01
C ASP A 269 32.40 -11.73 4.96
N PHE A 270 31.45 -10.97 4.42
CA PHE A 270 30.10 -11.44 4.18
C PHE A 270 30.04 -12.66 3.27
N LEU A 271 30.70 -12.62 2.10
CA LEU A 271 30.70 -13.72 1.15
C LEU A 271 31.41 -14.96 1.69
N ARG A 272 32.46 -14.78 2.51
CA ARG A 272 33.18 -15.88 3.17
C ARG A 272 32.31 -16.56 4.23
N GLU A 273 31.54 -15.79 4.99
CA GLU A 273 30.57 -16.33 5.93
C GLU A 273 29.42 -17.04 5.19
N LEU A 274 28.93 -16.48 4.09
CA LEU A 274 27.78 -17.03 3.37
C LEU A 274 28.11 -18.28 2.53
N SER A 275 29.35 -18.41 2.04
CA SER A 275 29.75 -19.43 1.07
C SER A 275 30.10 -20.78 1.70
N LEU A 276 29.59 -21.87 1.10
CA LEU A 276 30.04 -23.24 1.36
C LEU A 276 31.34 -23.60 0.65
N THR A 277 31.68 -22.89 -0.42
CA THR A 277 32.81 -23.20 -1.31
C THR A 277 33.98 -22.24 -1.17
N GLY A 278 33.86 -21.23 -0.31
CA GLY A 278 34.77 -20.07 -0.27
C GLY A 278 34.51 -19.09 -1.41
N ILE A 279 35.34 -18.06 -1.54
CA ILE A 279 35.22 -17.04 -2.60
C ILE A 279 36.08 -17.47 -3.79
N PRO A 280 35.49 -17.66 -4.99
CA PRO A 280 36.26 -17.97 -6.19
C PRO A 280 37.19 -16.81 -6.56
N GLN A 281 38.40 -17.12 -7.02
CA GLN A 281 39.39 -16.13 -7.43
C GLN A 281 38.86 -15.08 -8.45
N PRO A 282 38.05 -15.46 -9.47
CA PRO A 282 37.48 -14.46 -10.38
C PRO A 282 36.60 -13.42 -9.68
N LEU A 283 35.83 -13.84 -8.67
CA LEU A 283 34.96 -12.93 -7.92
C LEU A 283 35.78 -12.00 -7.02
N ASP A 284 36.80 -12.52 -6.33
CA ASP A 284 37.70 -11.72 -5.51
C ASP A 284 38.43 -10.64 -6.34
N TYR A 285 38.90 -11.01 -7.54
CA TYR A 285 39.51 -10.06 -8.48
C TYR A 285 38.54 -8.94 -8.91
N VAL A 286 37.27 -9.27 -9.18
CA VAL A 286 36.26 -8.27 -9.54
C VAL A 286 35.96 -7.33 -8.37
N ILE A 287 35.93 -7.85 -7.13
CA ILE A 287 35.77 -7.02 -5.93
C ILE A 287 36.93 -6.03 -5.81
N ASP A 288 38.16 -6.51 -5.92
CA ASP A 288 39.38 -5.69 -5.79
C ASP A 288 39.51 -4.63 -6.89
N THR A 289 39.27 -5.03 -8.14
CA THR A 289 39.33 -4.12 -9.30
C THR A 289 38.22 -3.06 -9.25
N THR A 290 37.02 -3.43 -8.81
CA THR A 290 35.91 -2.47 -8.67
C THR A 290 36.17 -1.50 -7.52
N ALA A 291 36.64 -2.00 -6.38
CA ALA A 291 36.94 -1.18 -5.21
C ALA A 291 38.10 -0.19 -5.45
N SER A 292 39.16 -0.60 -6.15
CA SER A 292 40.27 0.29 -6.49
C SER A 292 39.89 1.42 -7.46
N ARG A 293 38.83 1.23 -8.27
CA ARG A 293 38.28 2.25 -9.17
C ARG A 293 37.19 3.10 -8.52
N HIS A 294 36.61 2.62 -7.42
CA HIS A 294 35.59 3.35 -6.66
C HIS A 294 36.20 4.61 -6.04
N GLY A 295 35.51 5.75 -6.14
CA GLY A 295 36.05 7.05 -5.74
C GLY A 295 36.98 7.69 -6.77
N SER A 296 37.11 7.13 -7.98
CA SER A 296 37.74 7.83 -9.10
C SER A 296 36.95 9.05 -9.55
N VAL A 297 35.66 9.15 -9.22
CA VAL A 297 34.85 10.36 -9.34
C VAL A 297 34.40 10.77 -7.95
N THR A 298 34.59 12.04 -7.59
CA THR A 298 34.16 12.59 -6.30
C THR A 298 33.24 13.78 -6.49
N VAL A 299 32.28 13.96 -5.57
CA VAL A 299 31.30 15.04 -5.61
C VAL A 299 31.30 15.76 -4.27
N ARG A 300 31.45 17.09 -4.29
CA ARG A 300 31.44 17.93 -3.09
C ARG A 300 30.72 19.25 -3.31
N SER A 301 30.16 19.81 -2.25
CA SER A 301 29.66 21.19 -2.28
C SER A 301 30.85 22.16 -2.36
N ASP A 302 30.70 23.24 -3.11
CA ASP A 302 31.65 24.35 -3.06
C ASP A 302 31.38 25.21 -1.82
N ALA A 303 32.41 25.48 -1.01
CA ALA A 303 32.28 26.32 0.17
C ALA A 303 32.11 27.81 -0.18
N ALA A 304 32.57 28.23 -1.36
CA ALA A 304 32.56 29.63 -1.78
C ALA A 304 31.38 30.00 -2.70
N SER A 305 30.63 29.03 -3.20
CA SER A 305 29.54 29.25 -4.16
C SER A 305 28.42 28.22 -3.99
N PRO A 306 27.20 28.46 -4.48
CA PRO A 306 26.11 27.47 -4.41
C PRO A 306 26.29 26.31 -5.40
N ASN A 307 27.50 26.11 -5.93
CA ASN A 307 27.79 25.08 -6.91
C ASN A 307 28.21 23.78 -6.23
N THR A 308 28.03 22.68 -6.95
CA THR A 308 28.60 21.37 -6.63
C THR A 308 29.72 21.09 -7.61
N ILE A 309 30.84 20.59 -7.12
CA ILE A 309 32.05 20.29 -7.87
C ILE A 309 32.16 18.77 -8.03
N VAL A 310 32.46 18.32 -9.25
CA VAL A 310 32.82 16.94 -9.58
C VAL A 310 34.29 16.92 -9.98
N GLU A 311 35.06 16.10 -9.27
CA GLU A 311 36.49 15.90 -9.53
C GLU A 311 36.74 14.44 -9.90
N SER A 312 37.79 14.17 -10.66
CA SER A 312 38.19 12.80 -10.96
C SER A 312 39.70 12.67 -10.96
N SER A 313 40.19 11.52 -10.49
CA SER A 313 41.59 11.14 -10.64
C SER A 313 41.94 10.77 -12.08
N ASP A 314 40.94 10.51 -12.93
CA ASP A 314 41.09 10.27 -14.37
C ASP A 314 40.38 11.38 -15.17
N PRO A 315 41.13 12.32 -15.79
CA PRO A 315 40.56 13.39 -16.59
C PRO A 315 39.66 12.90 -17.74
N HIS A 316 39.89 11.69 -18.28
CA HIS A 316 39.07 11.14 -19.35
C HIS A 316 37.65 10.81 -18.88
N LEU A 317 37.47 10.42 -17.61
CA LEU A 317 36.14 10.19 -17.03
C LEU A 317 35.33 11.49 -17.01
N LEU A 318 35.96 12.64 -16.74
CA LEU A 318 35.25 13.93 -16.77
C LEU A 318 34.78 14.28 -18.19
N ASP A 319 35.57 13.95 -19.22
CA ASP A 319 35.18 14.14 -20.61
C ASP A 319 33.95 13.30 -20.97
N LEU A 320 33.90 12.04 -20.50
CA LEU A 320 32.75 11.15 -20.69
C LEU A 320 31.51 11.67 -19.95
N VAL A 321 31.66 12.08 -18.70
CA VAL A 321 30.58 12.61 -17.85
C VAL A 321 29.93 13.85 -18.49
N VAL A 322 30.71 14.76 -19.07
CA VAL A 322 30.18 15.99 -19.69
C VAL A 322 29.32 15.72 -20.93
N ILE A 323 29.68 14.71 -21.72
CA ILE A 323 28.98 14.40 -22.98
C ILE A 323 27.80 13.44 -22.79
N ASP A 324 27.67 12.85 -21.61
CA ASP A 324 26.62 11.89 -21.30
C ASP A 324 25.22 12.53 -21.38
N GLN A 325 24.36 11.95 -22.23
CA GLN A 325 23.00 12.47 -22.41
C GLN A 325 22.13 12.29 -21.16
N ALA A 326 22.40 11.26 -20.35
CA ALA A 326 21.67 11.02 -19.11
C ALA A 326 21.92 12.12 -18.06
N LEU A 327 23.08 12.77 -18.11
CA LEU A 327 23.50 13.81 -17.17
C LEU A 327 23.20 15.24 -17.66
N ARG A 328 22.59 15.41 -18.83
CA ARG A 328 22.16 16.75 -19.30
C ARG A 328 21.28 17.52 -18.32
N PRO A 329 20.30 16.89 -17.62
CA PRO A 329 19.45 17.61 -16.67
C PRO A 329 20.20 18.22 -15.50
N VAL A 330 21.37 17.66 -15.12
CA VAL A 330 22.20 18.21 -14.03
C VAL A 330 23.13 19.33 -14.48
N GLY A 331 23.16 19.68 -15.78
CA GLY A 331 23.78 20.91 -16.28
C GLY A 331 25.26 21.05 -15.93
N LEU A 332 26.03 19.97 -16.09
CA LEU A 332 27.47 19.96 -15.83
C LEU A 332 28.23 20.82 -16.84
N VAL A 333 29.12 21.67 -16.34
CA VAL A 333 29.99 22.54 -17.16
C VAL A 333 31.44 22.36 -16.73
N ARG A 334 32.35 22.28 -17.71
CA ARG A 334 33.79 22.21 -17.45
C ARG A 334 34.32 23.55 -16.92
N HIS A 335 35.02 23.52 -15.79
CA HIS A 335 35.69 24.68 -15.21
C HIS A 335 37.11 24.30 -14.79
N GLY A 336 38.08 24.47 -15.70
CA GLY A 336 39.44 23.96 -15.51
C GLY A 336 39.45 22.43 -15.50
N ASP A 337 40.05 21.83 -14.48
CA ASP A 337 40.19 20.37 -14.33
C ASP A 337 39.01 19.70 -13.60
N VAL A 338 37.95 20.46 -13.31
CA VAL A 338 36.76 19.96 -12.61
C VAL A 338 35.49 20.24 -13.40
N LEU A 339 34.40 19.58 -13.05
CA LEU A 339 33.05 19.93 -13.52
C LEU A 339 32.28 20.63 -12.42
N VAL A 340 31.46 21.61 -12.80
CA VAL A 340 30.60 22.35 -11.88
C VAL A 340 29.15 22.23 -12.30
N SER A 341 28.26 22.13 -11.32
CA SER A 341 26.80 22.14 -11.50
C SER A 341 26.16 23.03 -10.44
N ARG A 342 24.99 23.61 -10.76
CA ARG A 342 24.14 24.32 -9.78
C ARG A 342 23.18 23.39 -9.04
N VAL A 343 23.13 22.12 -9.41
CA VAL A 343 22.33 21.11 -8.72
C VAL A 343 22.99 20.74 -7.41
N GLY A 344 22.21 20.59 -6.35
CA GLY A 344 22.73 20.23 -5.02
C GLY A 344 23.45 18.89 -5.00
N ARG A 345 24.44 18.77 -4.10
CA ARG A 345 25.37 17.63 -3.97
C ARG A 345 24.70 16.27 -4.09
N ASP A 346 23.65 16.03 -3.29
CA ASP A 346 22.99 14.72 -3.22
C ASP A 346 22.30 14.36 -4.54
N HIS A 347 21.61 15.30 -5.18
CA HIS A 347 20.98 15.06 -6.48
C HIS A 347 22.02 14.78 -7.57
N LEU A 348 23.15 15.49 -7.54
CA LEU A 348 24.24 15.28 -8.51
C LEU A 348 24.93 13.92 -8.29
N PHE A 349 25.16 13.56 -7.03
CA PHE A 349 25.67 12.24 -6.65
C PHE A 349 24.77 11.12 -7.17
N TRP A 350 23.47 11.20 -6.91
CA TRP A 350 22.52 10.18 -7.38
C TRP A 350 22.43 10.13 -8.90
N ALA A 351 22.48 11.27 -9.60
CA ALA A 351 22.51 11.29 -11.06
C ALA A 351 23.74 10.56 -11.63
N LEU A 352 24.93 10.78 -11.04
CA LEU A 352 26.17 10.11 -11.43
C LEU A 352 26.13 8.60 -11.10
N ALA A 353 25.61 8.24 -9.93
CA ALA A 353 25.45 6.85 -9.51
C ALA A 353 24.46 6.10 -10.43
N ASP A 354 23.32 6.71 -10.74
CA ASP A 354 22.30 6.14 -11.65
C ASP A 354 22.81 6.04 -13.10
N ALA A 355 23.71 6.94 -13.51
CA ALA A 355 24.46 6.85 -14.76
C ALA A 355 25.65 5.86 -14.71
N ARG A 356 25.86 5.20 -13.57
CA ARG A 356 26.85 4.13 -13.34
C ARG A 356 28.30 4.59 -13.29
N TYR A 357 28.52 5.86 -12.93
CA TYR A 357 29.87 6.35 -12.62
C TYR A 357 30.26 5.97 -11.19
N PRO A 358 31.54 5.63 -10.94
CA PRO A 358 32.07 5.20 -9.64
C PRO A 358 32.25 6.38 -8.67
N VAL A 359 31.12 7.00 -8.30
CA VAL A 359 31.06 8.27 -7.58
C VAL A 359 31.12 8.08 -6.06
N VAL A 360 31.83 8.97 -5.38
CA VAL A 360 31.87 9.11 -3.91
C VAL A 360 31.50 10.54 -3.52
N ALA A 361 30.60 10.71 -2.56
CA ALA A 361 30.34 12.02 -1.99
C ALA A 361 31.41 12.35 -0.93
N LEU A 362 31.88 13.60 -0.91
CA LEU A 362 32.78 14.11 0.12
C LEU A 362 32.03 15.09 1.02
N ASP A 363 32.33 15.04 2.32
CA ASP A 363 31.88 16.02 3.29
C ASP A 363 32.62 17.37 3.16
N GLU A 364 32.29 18.33 4.02
CA GLU A 364 32.95 19.65 4.04
C GLU A 364 34.45 19.59 4.40
N HIS A 365 34.91 18.47 4.97
CA HIS A 365 36.29 18.21 5.34
C HIS A 365 37.05 17.38 4.29
N GLY A 366 36.40 17.00 3.19
CA GLY A 366 36.99 16.20 2.12
C GLY A 366 37.07 14.70 2.44
N ALA A 367 36.36 14.22 3.46
CA ALA A 367 36.27 12.81 3.79
C ALA A 367 35.09 12.15 3.05
N PRO A 368 35.22 10.88 2.61
CA PRO A 368 34.11 10.12 2.02
C PRO A 368 32.90 10.04 2.96
N GLU A 369 31.73 10.41 2.43
CA GLU A 369 30.44 10.37 3.11
C GLU A 369 29.47 9.46 2.33
N SER A 370 28.87 8.48 2.99
CA SER A 370 27.83 7.64 2.39
C SER A 370 26.47 8.35 2.44
N LEU A 371 25.95 8.76 1.29
CA LEU A 371 24.63 9.37 1.20
C LEU A 371 23.53 8.30 1.21
N ARG A 372 22.50 8.52 2.03
CA ARG A 372 21.27 7.71 1.96
C ARG A 372 20.21 8.44 1.15
N ARG A 373 19.58 7.73 0.22
CA ARG A 373 18.46 8.24 -0.56
C ARG A 373 17.33 8.57 0.44
N ARG A 374 16.80 9.79 0.40
CA ARG A 374 15.80 10.30 1.38
C ARG A 374 14.67 9.29 1.59
N THR A 375 14.65 8.64 2.75
CA THR A 375 13.45 8.00 3.29
C THR A 375 12.40 9.08 3.56
N ALA A 376 11.11 8.76 3.47
CA ALA A 376 10.06 9.68 3.90
C ALA A 376 10.37 10.13 5.34
N ALA A 377 10.81 11.37 5.51
CA ALA A 377 10.82 12.01 6.82
C ALA A 377 9.40 11.86 7.37
N GLN A 378 9.28 11.35 8.59
CA GLN A 378 7.99 11.04 9.23
C GLN A 378 7.00 12.18 8.99
N THR A 379 6.11 12.00 8.01
CA THR A 379 4.97 12.90 7.88
C THR A 379 4.18 12.66 9.14
N ALA A 380 4.14 13.68 10.00
CA ALA A 380 3.35 13.68 11.22
C ALA A 380 1.99 13.05 10.92
N SER A 381 1.65 12.06 11.73
CA SER A 381 0.41 11.29 11.72
C SER A 381 -0.75 12.12 11.16
N ALA A 382 -1.15 11.85 9.93
CA ALA A 382 -2.39 12.39 9.39
C ALA A 382 -3.51 11.88 10.31
N GLU A 383 -4.24 12.81 10.93
CA GLU A 383 -5.38 12.48 11.77
C GLU A 383 -6.33 11.54 11.00
N PRO A 384 -6.84 10.48 11.63
CA PRO A 384 -7.74 9.55 10.96
C PRO A 384 -8.95 10.32 10.43
N ALA A 385 -9.31 10.09 9.16
CA ALA A 385 -10.45 10.71 8.47
C ALA A 385 -11.78 10.59 9.23
N GLY A 386 -11.86 9.69 10.22
CA GLY A 386 -12.97 9.60 11.17
C GLY A 386 -13.22 10.90 11.95
N ASP A 387 -12.18 11.67 12.31
CA ASP A 387 -12.35 12.94 13.04
C ASP A 387 -12.86 14.07 12.15
N VAL A 388 -12.46 14.08 10.87
CA VAL A 388 -12.88 15.10 9.89
C VAL A 388 -14.40 15.09 9.71
N TYR A 389 -15.03 13.92 9.76
CA TYR A 389 -16.48 13.76 9.59
C TYR A 389 -17.23 13.41 10.88
N ALA A 390 -16.55 13.28 12.03
CA ALA A 390 -17.18 12.92 13.30
C ALA A 390 -18.33 13.86 13.67
N ARG A 391 -18.17 15.17 13.43
CA ARG A 391 -19.24 16.15 13.61
C ARG A 391 -20.40 15.93 12.66
N LEU A 392 -20.13 15.68 11.37
CA LEU A 392 -21.16 15.47 10.36
C LEU A 392 -21.97 14.19 10.62
N ILE A 393 -21.26 13.11 10.95
CA ILE A 393 -21.84 11.82 11.34
C ILE A 393 -22.64 11.98 12.64
N GLY A 394 -22.12 12.74 13.61
CA GLY A 394 -22.83 13.09 14.84
C GLY A 394 -24.11 13.86 14.57
N SER A 395 -24.08 14.86 13.70
CA SER A 395 -25.27 15.61 13.30
C SER A 395 -26.29 14.76 12.54
N LEU A 396 -25.85 13.88 11.64
CA LEU A 396 -26.74 12.97 10.89
C LEU A 396 -27.39 11.92 11.79
N ARG A 397 -26.67 11.40 12.79
CA ARG A 397 -27.23 10.48 13.79
C ARG A 397 -28.17 11.17 14.77
N ALA A 398 -27.88 12.43 15.12
CA ALA A 398 -28.72 13.22 16.00
C ALA A 398 -30.01 13.73 15.31
N SER A 399 -30.01 13.89 13.98
CA SER A 399 -31.15 14.42 13.23
C SER A 399 -32.17 13.36 12.78
N GLY A 400 -32.14 12.15 13.34
CA GLY A 400 -32.96 11.00 12.95
C GLY A 400 -34.47 11.11 13.22
N GLY A 401 -35.07 12.29 13.08
CA GLY A 401 -36.52 12.49 13.21
C GLY A 401 -37.04 13.88 12.82
N ASP A 402 -36.19 14.91 12.79
CA ASP A 402 -36.64 16.31 12.54
C ASP A 402 -36.28 16.81 11.13
N GLY A 403 -35.36 16.12 10.45
CA GLY A 403 -34.94 16.44 9.07
C GLY A 403 -36.02 16.16 8.02
N ASP A 404 -36.84 15.13 8.26
CA ASP A 404 -37.86 14.66 7.32
C ASP A 404 -39.01 15.67 7.18
N ALA A 405 -39.46 16.29 8.27
CA ALA A 405 -40.51 17.31 8.23
C ALA A 405 -40.05 18.59 7.51
N ALA A 406 -38.84 19.07 7.79
CA ALA A 406 -38.27 20.27 7.16
C ALA A 406 -37.85 20.04 5.69
N TRP A 407 -37.58 18.80 5.30
CA TRP A 407 -37.36 18.43 3.90
C TRP A 407 -38.68 18.31 3.13
N LEU A 408 -39.69 17.65 3.72
CA LEU A 408 -41.05 17.51 3.18
C LEU A 408 -41.68 18.89 2.92
N GLU A 409 -41.55 19.83 3.85
CA GLU A 409 -42.11 21.18 3.68
C GLU A 409 -41.44 21.93 2.51
N ARG A 410 -40.12 21.83 2.37
CA ARG A 410 -39.38 22.43 1.25
C ARG A 410 -39.73 21.80 -0.10
N GLU A 411 -39.90 20.49 -0.15
CA GLU A 411 -40.31 19.79 -1.37
C GLU A 411 -41.73 20.19 -1.80
N LEU A 412 -42.66 20.33 -0.84
CA LEU A 412 -44.01 20.81 -1.09
C LEU A 412 -44.04 22.29 -1.53
N GLU A 413 -43.22 23.15 -0.92
CA GLU A 413 -43.06 24.55 -1.36
C GLU A 413 -42.56 24.63 -2.80
N GLN A 414 -41.56 23.81 -3.14
CA GLN A 414 -41.02 23.73 -4.50
C GLN A 414 -42.09 23.25 -5.49
N ALA A 415 -42.83 22.19 -5.15
CA ALA A 415 -43.90 21.66 -5.98
C ALA A 415 -45.01 22.69 -6.24
N VAL A 416 -45.41 23.47 -5.22
CA VAL A 416 -46.38 24.57 -5.38
C VAL A 416 -45.82 25.69 -6.25
N ARG A 417 -44.54 26.06 -6.08
CA ARG A 417 -43.89 27.10 -6.88
C ARG A 417 -43.85 26.74 -8.36
N THR A 418 -43.63 25.48 -8.69
CA THR A 418 -43.54 24.98 -10.07
C THR A 418 -44.86 24.44 -10.62
N LYS A 419 -45.92 24.40 -9.82
CA LYS A 419 -47.21 23.74 -10.13
C LYS A 419 -47.00 22.29 -10.60
N SER A 420 -46.11 21.58 -9.93
CA SER A 420 -45.76 20.20 -10.26
C SER A 420 -46.90 19.25 -9.90
N ILE A 421 -46.98 18.16 -10.66
CA ILE A 421 -47.82 17.02 -10.31
C ILE A 421 -47.00 16.14 -9.37
N ILE A 422 -47.55 15.86 -8.19
CA ILE A 422 -46.92 15.09 -7.12
C ILE A 422 -47.84 13.98 -6.67
N VAL A 423 -47.26 12.87 -6.24
CA VAL A 423 -47.95 11.76 -5.59
C VAL A 423 -47.75 11.91 -4.09
N VAL A 424 -48.85 12.10 -3.35
CA VAL A 424 -48.86 12.36 -1.91
C VAL A 424 -49.54 11.20 -1.20
N THR A 425 -48.84 10.55 -0.28
CA THR A 425 -49.42 9.54 0.60
C THR A 425 -49.73 10.19 1.94
N ALA A 426 -51.02 10.28 2.26
CA ALA A 426 -51.51 10.86 3.51
C ALA A 426 -52.19 9.81 4.39
N GLN A 427 -51.92 9.89 5.69
CA GLN A 427 -52.55 9.08 6.72
C GLN A 427 -53.93 9.66 7.08
N ILE A 428 -54.98 8.88 6.87
CA ILE A 428 -56.37 9.29 7.15
C ILE A 428 -56.80 8.85 8.54
N SER A 429 -56.27 7.73 9.02
CA SER A 429 -56.43 7.22 10.39
C SER A 429 -55.18 6.46 10.82
N ASP A 430 -55.03 6.13 12.11
CA ASP A 430 -53.86 5.44 12.66
C ASP A 430 -53.49 4.12 11.95
N ALA A 431 -54.42 3.53 11.18
CA ALA A 431 -54.21 2.29 10.43
C ALA A 431 -54.46 2.39 8.90
N GLU A 432 -54.77 3.57 8.36
CA GLU A 432 -55.13 3.71 6.93
C GLU A 432 -54.40 4.89 6.25
N THR A 433 -53.56 4.58 5.27
CA THR A 433 -52.93 5.55 4.36
C THR A 433 -53.58 5.53 2.99
N ARG A 434 -53.80 6.71 2.38
CA ARG A 434 -54.26 6.82 0.99
C ARG A 434 -53.32 7.68 0.16
N THR A 435 -53.18 7.32 -1.10
CA THR A 435 -52.31 8.00 -2.06
C THR A 435 -53.13 8.84 -3.03
N PHE A 436 -52.69 10.07 -3.28
CA PHE A 436 -53.35 11.05 -4.15
C PHE A 436 -52.36 11.58 -5.19
N THR A 437 -52.77 11.73 -6.44
CA THR A 437 -51.99 12.42 -7.47
C THR A 437 -52.51 13.85 -7.60
N LEU A 438 -51.77 14.79 -7.03
CA LEU A 438 -52.17 16.19 -6.89
C LEU A 438 -51.31 17.08 -7.77
N GLU A 439 -51.94 18.01 -8.48
CA GLU A 439 -51.26 19.19 -9.00
C GLU A 439 -51.19 20.24 -7.89
N ALA A 440 -50.00 20.55 -7.40
CA ALA A 440 -49.82 21.41 -6.23
C ALA A 440 -50.16 22.88 -6.57
N THR A 441 -51.14 23.46 -5.86
CA THR A 441 -51.66 24.82 -6.13
C THR A 441 -51.37 25.82 -5.02
N GLY A 442 -51.17 25.38 -3.78
CA GLY A 442 -50.88 26.28 -2.67
C GLY A 442 -50.40 25.58 -1.40
N LEU A 443 -49.52 26.23 -0.64
CA LEU A 443 -49.08 25.79 0.69
C LEU A 443 -49.28 26.95 1.67
N GLY A 444 -49.96 26.71 2.79
CA GLY A 444 -50.17 27.74 3.81
C GLY A 444 -50.96 27.28 5.02
N GLY A 445 -50.59 27.76 6.21
CA GLY A 445 -51.25 27.40 7.47
C GLY A 445 -51.13 25.90 7.82
N GLY A 446 -50.02 25.26 7.45
CA GLY A 446 -49.79 23.83 7.69
C GLY A 446 -50.57 22.88 6.79
N ARG A 447 -51.09 23.36 5.65
CA ARG A 447 -51.94 22.58 4.73
C ARG A 447 -51.47 22.73 3.28
N LEU A 448 -51.42 21.62 2.55
CA LEU A 448 -51.20 21.54 1.11
C LEU A 448 -52.54 21.58 0.38
N ARG A 449 -52.66 22.42 -0.63
CA ARG A 449 -53.77 22.46 -1.58
C ARG A 449 -53.30 22.01 -2.95
N GLY A 450 -54.10 21.19 -3.59
CA GLY A 450 -53.83 20.74 -4.96
C GLY A 450 -55.07 20.18 -5.65
N ARG A 451 -55.05 20.17 -6.98
CA ARG A 451 -56.11 19.56 -7.78
C ARG A 451 -55.82 18.09 -7.98
N ASP A 452 -56.70 17.22 -7.51
CA ASP A 452 -56.58 15.76 -7.71
C ASP A 452 -56.94 15.40 -9.15
N ARG A 453 -55.99 14.82 -9.90
CA ARG A 453 -56.23 14.46 -11.31
C ARG A 453 -57.11 13.23 -11.50
N GLY A 454 -57.22 12.36 -10.49
CA GLY A 454 -58.08 11.18 -10.56
C GLY A 454 -59.56 11.52 -10.34
N ALA A 455 -59.83 12.52 -9.50
CA ALA A 455 -61.19 12.93 -9.12
C ALA A 455 -61.64 14.27 -9.73
N ASP A 456 -60.72 15.03 -10.35
CA ASP A 456 -60.92 16.39 -10.88
C ASP A 456 -61.49 17.40 -9.86
N VAL A 457 -61.17 17.20 -8.58
CA VAL A 457 -61.64 18.01 -7.44
C VAL A 457 -60.44 18.61 -6.69
N GLU A 458 -60.61 19.82 -6.15
CA GLU A 458 -59.61 20.45 -5.29
C GLU A 458 -59.58 19.79 -3.91
N ARG A 459 -58.39 19.36 -3.47
CA ARG A 459 -58.17 18.71 -2.17
C ARG A 459 -57.23 19.53 -1.32
N THR A 460 -57.48 19.51 0.00
CA THR A 460 -56.62 20.14 1.01
C THR A 460 -56.20 19.09 2.04
N LEU A 461 -54.90 18.85 2.16
CA LEU A 461 -54.31 17.87 3.09
C LEU A 461 -53.49 18.59 4.17
N PRO A 462 -53.62 18.22 5.47
CA PRO A 462 -52.70 18.70 6.50
C PRO A 462 -51.29 18.13 6.28
N ILE A 463 -50.25 18.97 6.34
CA ILE A 463 -48.86 18.52 6.14
C ILE A 463 -48.47 17.45 7.17
N SER A 464 -48.96 17.58 8.41
CA SER A 464 -48.74 16.62 9.49
C SER A 464 -49.29 15.22 9.23
N THR A 465 -50.16 15.05 8.22
CA THR A 465 -50.69 13.74 7.82
C THR A 465 -49.97 13.14 6.62
N ILE A 466 -49.07 13.90 5.99
CA ILE A 466 -48.35 13.45 4.80
C ILE A 466 -47.15 12.63 5.24
N VAL A 467 -47.12 11.36 4.84
CA VAL A 467 -46.07 10.40 5.20
C VAL A 467 -45.00 10.33 4.12
N ASN A 468 -45.37 10.59 2.86
CA ASN A 468 -44.45 10.57 1.74
C ASN A 468 -44.95 11.49 0.61
N VAL A 469 -44.01 12.10 -0.11
CA VAL A 469 -44.22 12.89 -1.33
C VAL A 469 -43.21 12.42 -2.37
N SER A 470 -43.67 12.19 -3.59
CA SER A 470 -42.77 11.94 -4.72
C SER A 470 -43.26 12.68 -5.97
N PRO A 471 -42.38 13.00 -6.93
CA PRO A 471 -42.79 13.41 -8.27
C PRO A 471 -43.69 12.34 -8.91
N ALA A 472 -44.70 12.77 -9.68
CA ALA A 472 -45.60 11.87 -10.40
C ALA A 472 -45.00 11.28 -11.68
#